data_AF-S7WSR4-F1
#
_entry.id   AF-S7WSR4-F1
#
_cell.length_a   1.000
_cell.length_b   1.000
_cell.length_c   1.000
_cell.angle_alpha   90.00
_cell.angle_beta   90.00
_cell.angle_gamma   90.00
#
_symmetry.space_group_name_H-M   'P 1'
#
loop_
_entity.id
_entity.type
_entity.pdbx_description
1 polymer ?
#
loop_
_entity_poly.entity_id
_entity_poly.type
_entity_poly.pdbx_seq_one_letter_code
_entity_poly.pdbx_strand_id
1 'polypeptide(L)'
;MIKTIRDAYNANFSEETYQTFLHDIDTSFDFKVKFKIAETPVFIPKALKQKLIDACDDIMSVIDKPNFKELTDGAFFDANTIVPNEDEHSKFIQLDFGICKDENGELTPKLIELQGFPSLYFFQELVGRKYREHFGDTIPKDFFATS
;
A
#
# COMPACT_ATOMS: atom_id res chain seq x y z
N MET A 1 9.45 -10.71 -7.23
CA MET A 1 9.88 -9.44 -7.83
C MET A 1 10.32 -9.70 -9.26
N ILE A 2 9.97 -8.83 -10.19
CA ILE A 2 10.23 -9.06 -11.63
C ILE A 2 11.69 -8.75 -11.91
N LYS A 3 12.51 -9.79 -12.10
CA LYS A 3 13.97 -9.69 -12.18
C LYS A 3 14.42 -8.71 -13.26
N THR A 4 13.86 -8.80 -14.46
CA THR A 4 14.23 -7.95 -15.60
C THR A 4 14.01 -6.46 -15.34
N ILE A 5 12.89 -6.10 -14.70
CA ILE A 5 12.59 -4.70 -14.34
C ILE A 5 13.54 -4.23 -13.23
N ARG A 6 13.78 -5.07 -12.21
CA ARG A 6 14.72 -4.74 -11.13
C ARG A 6 16.14 -4.54 -11.65
N ASP A 7 16.60 -5.42 -12.54
CA ASP A 7 17.93 -5.32 -13.15
C ASP A 7 18.06 -4.02 -13.97
N ALA A 8 17.03 -3.68 -14.76
CA ALA A 8 17.00 -2.44 -15.53
C ALA A 8 17.01 -1.19 -14.64
N TYR A 9 16.22 -1.18 -13.56
CA TYR A 9 16.24 -0.09 -12.58
C TYR A 9 17.62 0.05 -11.94
N ASN A 10 18.19 -1.05 -11.45
CA ASN A 10 19.49 -1.04 -10.77
C ASN A 10 20.62 -0.56 -11.70
N ALA A 11 20.58 -0.91 -12.99
CA ALA A 11 21.57 -0.48 -13.96
C ALA A 11 21.56 1.04 -14.24
N ASN A 12 20.44 1.71 -14.00
CA ASN A 12 20.29 3.15 -14.19
C ASN A 12 20.18 3.92 -12.86
N PHE A 13 20.27 3.23 -11.73
CA PHE A 13 20.27 3.86 -10.43
C PHE A 13 21.57 4.64 -10.23
N SER A 14 21.46 5.85 -9.71
CA SER A 14 22.60 6.61 -9.20
C SER A 14 22.23 7.27 -7.87
N GLU A 15 23.22 7.37 -6.98
CA GLU A 15 23.05 8.06 -5.69
C GLU A 15 22.65 9.52 -5.90
N GLU A 16 23.20 10.17 -6.92
CA GLU A 16 22.86 11.56 -7.27
C GLU A 16 21.38 11.72 -7.59
N THR A 17 20.84 10.87 -8.49
CA THR A 17 19.41 10.89 -8.84
C THR A 17 18.53 10.60 -7.62
N TYR A 18 18.93 9.67 -6.76
CA TYR A 18 18.21 9.35 -5.54
C TYR A 18 18.18 10.52 -4.55
N GLN A 19 19.29 11.23 -4.35
CA GLN A 19 19.32 12.41 -3.50
C GLN A 19 18.48 13.56 -4.09
N THR A 20 18.47 13.74 -5.42
CA THR A 20 17.56 14.70 -6.07
C THR A 20 16.09 14.31 -5.85
N PHE A 21 15.76 13.03 -5.97
CA PHE A 21 14.42 12.50 -5.69
C PHE A 21 13.97 12.76 -4.25
N LEU A 22 14.83 12.49 -3.26
CA LEU A 22 14.52 12.78 -1.86
C LEU A 22 14.33 14.29 -1.60
N HIS A 23 15.21 15.12 -2.18
CA HIS A 23 15.14 16.57 -2.04
C HIS A 23 13.84 17.14 -2.63
N ASP A 24 13.41 16.62 -3.77
CA ASP A 24 12.17 17.04 -4.43
C ASP A 24 10.93 16.65 -3.62
N ILE A 25 10.96 15.49 -2.95
CA ILE A 25 9.92 15.11 -1.99
C ILE A 25 9.90 16.07 -0.78
N ASP A 26 11.06 16.34 -0.18
CA ASP A 26 11.18 17.23 0.99
C ASP A 26 10.68 18.66 0.68
N THR A 27 10.92 19.15 -0.54
CA THR A 27 10.57 20.51 -0.96
C THR A 27 9.15 20.63 -1.53
N SER A 28 8.47 19.52 -1.87
CA SER A 28 7.10 19.54 -2.40
C SER A 28 6.08 20.17 -1.45
N PHE A 29 6.32 20.13 -0.14
CA PHE A 29 5.42 20.67 0.89
C PHE A 29 6.16 21.47 1.97
N ASP A 30 7.37 21.96 1.68
CA ASP A 30 8.23 22.68 2.64
C ASP A 30 8.40 21.91 3.97
N PHE A 31 8.51 20.58 3.87
CA PHE A 31 8.60 19.71 5.03
C PHE A 31 9.52 18.54 4.75
N LYS A 32 10.58 18.46 5.56
CA LYS A 32 11.51 17.34 5.50
C LYS A 32 10.86 16.05 5.99
N VAL A 33 10.70 15.10 5.08
CA VAL A 33 10.12 13.79 5.36
C VAL A 33 11.05 13.03 6.31
N LYS A 34 10.49 12.54 7.42
CA LYS A 34 11.26 11.81 8.45
C LYS A 34 11.28 10.30 8.20
N PHE A 35 10.42 9.81 7.31
CA PHE A 35 10.37 8.42 6.89
C PHE A 35 11.50 8.14 5.91
N LYS A 36 12.04 6.91 5.97
CA LYS A 36 12.96 6.43 4.93
C LYS A 36 12.12 6.03 3.72
N ILE A 37 12.50 6.55 2.57
CA ILE A 37 11.95 6.12 1.28
C ILE A 37 12.96 5.15 0.68
N ALA A 38 12.50 4.08 0.02
CA ALA A 38 13.41 3.10 -0.56
C ALA A 38 14.14 3.69 -1.78
N GLU A 39 15.36 3.21 -2.04
CA GLU A 39 16.12 3.57 -3.24
C GLU A 39 15.45 3.04 -4.53
N THR A 40 14.58 2.06 -4.40
CA THR A 40 13.90 1.41 -5.51
C THR A 40 12.48 1.00 -5.14
N PRO A 41 11.49 1.22 -6.03
CA PRO A 41 10.12 0.85 -5.73
C PRO A 41 9.93 -0.68 -5.73
N VAL A 42 8.81 -1.12 -5.16
CA VAL A 42 8.38 -2.52 -5.22
C VAL A 42 7.65 -2.79 -6.54
N PHE A 43 8.19 -3.70 -7.35
CA PHE A 43 7.53 -4.14 -8.58
C PHE A 43 6.63 -5.35 -8.33
N ILE A 44 5.32 -5.10 -8.25
CA ILE A 44 4.28 -6.11 -7.99
C ILE A 44 3.86 -6.81 -9.29
N PRO A 45 4.04 -8.13 -9.43
CA PRO A 45 3.55 -8.87 -10.60
C PRO A 45 2.04 -8.76 -10.76
N LYS A 46 1.55 -8.74 -12.01
CA LYS A 46 0.11 -8.64 -12.32
C LYS A 46 -0.74 -9.67 -11.57
N ALA A 47 -0.27 -10.92 -11.50
CA ALA A 47 -0.96 -12.00 -10.77
C ALA A 47 -1.09 -11.70 -9.27
N LEU A 48 -0.03 -11.20 -8.62
CA LEU A 48 -0.09 -10.83 -7.20
C LEU A 48 -0.99 -9.61 -6.98
N LYS A 49 -0.93 -8.61 -7.87
CA LYS A 49 -1.83 -7.46 -7.84
C LYS A 49 -3.30 -7.90 -7.88
N GLN A 50 -3.64 -8.84 -8.76
CA GLN A 50 -4.99 -9.36 -8.84
C GLN A 50 -5.40 -10.06 -7.54
N LYS A 51 -4.56 -10.95 -7.00
CA LYS A 51 -4.82 -11.61 -5.70
C LYS A 51 -5.05 -10.60 -4.56
N LEU A 52 -4.34 -9.47 -4.56
CA LEU A 52 -4.56 -8.39 -3.57
C LEU A 52 -5.91 -7.70 -3.75
N ILE A 53 -6.29 -7.38 -4.99
CA ILE A 53 -7.59 -6.77 -5.30
C ILE A 53 -8.73 -7.73 -4.92
N ASP A 54 -8.63 -8.99 -5.34
CA ASP A 54 -9.64 -10.02 -5.02
C ASP A 54 -9.78 -10.19 -3.50
N ALA A 55 -8.67 -10.20 -2.75
CA ALA A 55 -8.71 -10.27 -1.29
C ALA A 55 -9.36 -9.03 -0.65
N CYS A 56 -9.11 -7.83 -1.19
CA CYS A 56 -9.80 -6.62 -0.75
C CYS A 56 -11.32 -6.73 -1.02
N ASP A 57 -11.72 -7.15 -2.22
CA ASP A 57 -13.12 -7.30 -2.60
C ASP A 57 -13.84 -8.35 -1.74
N ASP A 58 -13.19 -9.48 -1.45
CA ASP A 58 -13.69 -10.52 -0.56
C ASP A 58 -13.92 -9.99 0.86
N ILE A 59 -12.98 -9.23 1.42
CA ILE A 59 -13.10 -8.61 2.75
C ILE A 59 -14.23 -7.57 2.76
N MET A 60 -14.27 -6.70 1.76
CA MET A 60 -15.32 -5.68 1.63
C MET A 60 -16.70 -6.31 1.49
N SER A 61 -16.84 -7.45 0.80
CA SER A 61 -18.11 -8.18 0.70
C SER A 61 -18.68 -8.63 2.05
N VAL A 62 -17.85 -8.76 3.08
CA VAL A 62 -18.28 -9.05 4.45
C VAL A 62 -18.61 -7.78 5.21
N ILE A 63 -17.77 -6.75 5.10
CA ILE A 63 -17.92 -5.45 5.80
C ILE A 63 -19.16 -4.71 5.32
N ASP A 64 -19.45 -4.75 4.02
CA ASP A 64 -20.58 -4.04 3.41
C ASP A 64 -21.93 -4.74 3.64
N LYS A 65 -21.96 -5.86 4.37
CA LYS A 65 -23.22 -6.54 4.69
C LYS A 65 -24.06 -5.67 5.62
N PRO A 66 -25.38 -5.55 5.39
CA PRO A 66 -26.26 -4.78 6.26
C PRO A 66 -26.24 -5.21 7.72
N ASN A 67 -25.94 -6.48 8.00
CA ASN A 67 -25.87 -7.03 9.35
C ASN A 67 -24.43 -7.11 9.90
N PHE A 68 -23.45 -6.42 9.30
CA PHE A 68 -22.06 -6.50 9.74
C PHE A 68 -21.88 -6.12 11.21
N LYS A 69 -22.52 -5.04 11.67
CA LYS A 69 -22.48 -4.63 13.09
C LYS A 69 -22.97 -5.72 14.03
N GLU A 70 -24.05 -6.42 13.68
CA GLU A 70 -24.57 -7.56 14.45
C GLU A 70 -23.58 -8.73 14.47
N LEU A 71 -22.88 -8.99 13.35
CA LEU A 71 -21.86 -10.03 13.27
C LEU A 71 -20.64 -9.73 14.14
N THR A 72 -20.34 -8.45 14.37
CA THR A 72 -19.16 -8.01 15.14
C THR A 72 -19.47 -7.60 16.58
N ASP A 73 -20.74 -7.54 16.98
CA ASP A 73 -21.15 -7.08 18.32
C ASP A 73 -20.47 -7.88 19.46
N GLY A 74 -20.27 -9.18 19.24
CA GLY A 74 -19.58 -10.06 20.20
C GLY A 74 -18.07 -9.83 20.33
N ALA A 75 -17.46 -8.96 19.51
CA ALA A 75 -16.03 -8.63 19.59
C ALA A 75 -15.72 -7.61 20.70
N PHE A 76 -16.72 -6.90 21.21
CA PHE A 76 -16.55 -5.93 22.29
C PHE A 76 -16.57 -6.63 23.65
N PHE A 77 -15.41 -6.70 24.31
CA PHE A 77 -15.28 -7.35 25.63
C PHE A 77 -15.63 -6.43 26.81
N ASP A 78 -15.67 -5.11 26.59
CA ASP A 78 -15.99 -4.09 27.60
C ASP A 78 -16.92 -3.02 26.99
N ALA A 79 -18.00 -2.67 27.69
CA ALA A 79 -18.95 -1.62 27.29
C ALA A 79 -18.27 -0.26 27.06
N ASN A 80 -17.13 0.02 27.74
CA ASN A 80 -16.37 1.25 27.53
C ASN A 80 -15.61 1.30 26.19
N THR A 81 -15.51 0.18 25.47
CA THR A 81 -14.90 0.11 24.13
C THR A 81 -15.89 0.40 23.01
N ILE A 82 -17.19 0.46 23.33
CA ILE A 82 -18.25 0.78 22.37
C ILE A 82 -18.26 2.29 22.14
N VAL A 83 -17.98 2.70 20.91
CA VAL A 83 -17.98 4.11 20.52
C VAL A 83 -19.42 4.60 20.35
N PRO A 84 -19.86 5.65 21.08
CA PRO A 84 -21.21 6.19 20.91
C PRO A 84 -21.35 6.88 19.55
N ASN A 85 -22.53 6.74 18.93
CA ASN A 85 -22.86 7.33 17.62
C ASN A 85 -21.96 6.86 16.48
N GLU A 86 -21.59 5.58 16.46
CA GLU A 86 -20.87 4.97 15.35
C GLU A 86 -21.65 5.11 14.03
N ASP A 87 -20.99 5.62 12.99
CA ASP A 87 -21.55 5.70 11.64
C ASP A 87 -21.90 4.30 11.09
N GLU A 88 -22.82 4.20 10.14
CA GLU A 88 -23.18 2.92 9.51
C GLU A 88 -22.04 2.30 8.68
N HIS A 89 -21.18 3.15 8.11
CA HIS A 89 -20.08 2.73 7.25
C HIS A 89 -18.78 3.43 7.62
N SER A 90 -17.66 2.69 7.53
CA SER A 90 -16.33 3.29 7.62
C SER A 90 -16.08 4.23 6.44
N LYS A 91 -15.54 5.42 6.72
CA LYS A 91 -15.20 6.42 5.68
C LYS A 91 -13.92 6.06 4.93
N PHE A 92 -13.04 5.32 5.59
CA PHE A 92 -11.74 4.88 5.08
C PHE A 92 -11.48 3.46 5.57
N ILE A 93 -10.86 2.65 4.71
CA ILE A 93 -10.38 1.31 5.04
C ILE A 93 -9.00 1.14 4.43
N GLN A 94 -8.04 0.70 5.25
CA GLN A 94 -6.69 0.29 4.84
C GLN A 94 -6.52 -1.18 5.20
N LEU A 95 -5.96 -1.96 4.28
CA LEU A 95 -5.72 -3.38 4.43
C LEU A 95 -4.23 -3.66 4.22
N ASP A 96 -3.58 -4.13 5.28
CA ASP A 96 -2.16 -4.45 5.26
C ASP A 96 -1.97 -5.93 5.00
N PHE A 97 -1.20 -6.25 3.96
CA PHE A 97 -0.93 -7.63 3.56
C PHE A 97 0.55 -7.98 3.66
N GLY A 98 0.83 -9.10 4.31
CA GLY A 98 2.10 -9.80 4.17
C GLY A 98 2.11 -10.63 2.90
N ILE A 99 3.21 -10.61 2.15
CA ILE A 99 3.35 -11.43 0.93
C ILE A 99 4.12 -12.70 1.29
N CYS A 100 3.44 -13.83 1.25
CA CYS A 100 4.00 -15.16 1.56
C CYS A 100 4.13 -16.01 0.30
N LYS A 101 4.82 -17.15 0.43
CA LYS A 101 4.77 -18.22 -0.57
C LYS A 101 3.82 -19.31 -0.08
N ASP A 102 2.98 -19.83 -0.97
CA ASP A 102 2.19 -21.03 -0.69
C ASP A 102 3.00 -22.32 -0.91
N GLU A 103 2.33 -23.46 -0.78
CA GLU A 103 2.91 -24.80 -0.93
C GLU A 103 3.51 -25.05 -2.32
N ASN A 104 3.01 -24.35 -3.34
CA ASN A 104 3.52 -24.41 -4.71
C ASN A 104 4.61 -23.36 -4.98
N GLY A 105 4.94 -22.53 -3.98
CA GLY A 105 5.92 -21.46 -4.09
C GLY A 105 5.39 -20.17 -4.72
N GLU A 106 4.09 -20.06 -4.97
CA GLU A 106 3.49 -18.86 -5.54
C GLU A 106 3.32 -17.76 -4.49
N LEU A 107 3.46 -16.50 -4.92
CA LEU A 107 3.19 -15.36 -4.05
C LEU A 107 1.69 -15.27 -3.75
N THR A 108 1.36 -15.22 -2.46
CA THR A 108 0.00 -15.19 -1.95
C THR A 108 -0.10 -14.17 -0.80
N PRO A 109 -1.04 -13.22 -0.85
CA PRO A 109 -1.22 -12.24 0.22
C PRO A 109 -1.85 -12.88 1.46
N LYS A 110 -1.46 -12.38 2.64
CA LYS A 110 -2.01 -12.75 3.94
C LYS A 110 -2.35 -11.47 4.70
N LEU A 111 -3.60 -11.30 5.08
CA LEU A 111 -4.06 -10.13 5.83
C LEU A 111 -3.31 -10.09 7.18
N ILE A 112 -2.71 -8.94 7.48
CA ILE A 112 -2.03 -8.65 8.74
C ILE A 112 -2.93 -7.78 9.61
N GLU A 113 -3.47 -6.70 9.01
CA GLU A 113 -4.24 -5.71 9.75
C GLU A 113 -5.31 -5.06 8.86
N LEU A 114 -6.41 -4.66 9.50
CA LEU A 114 -7.46 -3.82 8.94
C LEU A 114 -7.58 -2.55 9.77
N GLN A 115 -7.50 -1.40 9.12
CA GLN A 115 -7.49 -0.09 9.78
C GLN A 115 -8.54 0.86 9.17
N GLY A 116 -9.19 1.65 10.02
CA GLY A 116 -10.29 2.56 9.62
C GLY A 116 -9.93 4.04 9.54
N PHE A 117 -8.64 4.42 9.61
CA PHE A 117 -8.21 5.81 9.65
C PHE A 117 -7.51 6.26 8.36
N PRO A 118 -7.65 7.54 7.94
CA PRO A 118 -7.08 8.03 6.70
C PRO A 118 -5.60 8.44 6.88
N SER A 119 -4.66 7.52 6.71
CA SER A 119 -3.23 7.84 6.77
C SER A 119 -2.49 7.55 5.46
N LEU A 120 -1.45 8.35 5.17
CA LEU A 120 -0.47 8.14 4.08
C LEU A 120 -0.97 8.17 2.62
N TYR A 121 -2.27 8.24 2.34
CA TYR A 121 -2.83 8.24 0.97
C TYR A 121 -2.13 9.21 0.00
N PHE A 122 -2.05 10.50 0.36
CA PHE A 122 -1.39 11.50 -0.49
C PHE A 122 0.13 11.38 -0.50
N PHE A 123 0.71 10.87 0.59
CA PHE A 123 2.15 10.63 0.65
C PHE A 123 2.56 9.50 -0.31
N GLN A 124 1.80 8.40 -0.35
CA GLN A 124 2.04 7.28 -1.26
C GLN A 124 1.87 7.69 -2.73
N GLU A 125 0.87 8.52 -3.04
CA GLU A 125 0.70 9.08 -4.39
C GLU A 125 1.89 9.97 -4.78
N LEU A 126 2.29 10.90 -3.89
CA LEU A 126 3.44 11.77 -4.10
C LEU A 126 4.71 10.96 -4.39
N VAL A 127 5.04 9.99 -3.52
CA VAL A 127 6.23 9.16 -3.66
C VAL A 127 6.20 8.39 -4.99
N GLY A 128 5.05 7.81 -5.34
CA GLY A 128 4.89 7.10 -6.60
C GLY A 128 5.08 7.98 -7.84
N ARG A 129 4.55 9.21 -7.81
CA ARG A 129 4.78 10.19 -8.88
C ARG A 129 6.25 10.59 -8.95
N LYS A 130 6.90 10.86 -7.82
CA LYS A 130 8.31 11.24 -7.76
C LYS A 130 9.23 10.13 -8.27
N TYR A 131 8.93 8.85 -8.00
CA TYR A 131 9.69 7.76 -8.64
C TYR A 131 9.59 7.80 -10.16
N ARG A 132 8.41 8.11 -10.72
CA ARG A 132 8.23 8.23 -12.17
C ARG A 132 8.95 9.46 -12.74
N GLU A 133 8.98 10.57 -12.03
CA GLU A 133 9.68 11.79 -12.46
C GLU A 133 11.20 11.58 -12.55
N HIS A 134 11.78 10.89 -11.57
CA HIS A 134 13.24 10.72 -11.45
C HIS A 134 13.79 9.44 -12.09
N PHE A 135 12.98 8.38 -12.19
CA PHE A 135 13.40 7.05 -12.69
C PHE A 135 12.48 6.49 -13.78
N GLY A 136 11.62 7.32 -14.38
CA GLY A 136 10.53 6.91 -15.28
C GLY A 136 10.94 6.03 -16.45
N ASP A 137 12.14 6.22 -17.01
CA ASP A 137 12.64 5.44 -18.15
C ASP A 137 12.85 3.95 -17.80
N THR A 138 12.99 3.63 -16.51
CA THR A 138 13.16 2.25 -16.02
C THR A 138 11.90 1.62 -15.44
N ILE A 139 10.85 2.43 -15.23
CA ILE A 139 9.60 1.98 -14.63
C ILE A 139 8.58 1.78 -15.75
N PRO A 140 8.16 0.54 -16.05
CA PRO A 140 7.21 0.32 -17.13
C PRO A 140 5.88 1.03 -16.88
N LYS A 141 5.24 1.51 -17.95
CA LYS A 141 4.04 2.36 -17.87
C LYS A 141 2.88 1.75 -17.08
N ASP A 142 2.73 0.43 -17.12
CA ASP A 142 1.65 -0.31 -16.46
C ASP A 142 1.92 -0.64 -14.99
N PHE A 143 3.09 -0.27 -14.44
CA PHE A 143 3.47 -0.59 -13.07
C PHE A 143 3.22 0.58 -12.13
N PHE A 144 2.57 0.30 -11.02
CA PHE A 144 2.51 1.27 -9.93
C PHE A 144 3.89 1.28 -9.24
N ALA A 145 4.51 2.45 -9.14
CA ALA A 145 5.74 2.63 -8.38
C ALA A 145 5.34 3.10 -6.98
N THR A 146 5.72 2.36 -5.95
CA THR A 146 5.49 2.73 -4.56
C THR A 146 6.66 2.23 -3.72
N SER A 147 6.95 2.95 -2.62
CA SER A 147 8.04 2.67 -1.68
C SER A 147 7.69 1.54 -0.73
#